data_AF-A0A9P6TQR7-F1
#
_entry.id   AF-A0A9P6TQR7-F1
#
_cell.length_a   1.000
_cell.length_b   1.000
_cell.length_c   1.000
_cell.angle_alpha   90.00
_cell.angle_beta   90.00
_cell.angle_gamma   90.00
#
_symmetry.space_group_name_H-M   'P 1'
#
loop_
_entity.id
_entity.type
_entity.pdbx_description
1 polymer ?
#
loop_
_entity_poly.entity_id
_entity_poly.type
_entity_poly.pdbx_seq_one_letter_code
_entity_poly.pdbx_strand_id
1 'polypeptide(L)'
;MESTVSRARLLGLYVGTSLAFATVVVVLALWPTAWSDFYNARPQRGEMGLGRFLIRGARIVNGKSTPFAYAWRLVHPSSLGRTMAWGGYMLHQLGQWWILSRTQQLNESKWSNSYRWWNWQMIYLNGFMLVYKLLQTHLTYDGLAMDVSEASAQGSVIGILVIALILAVPSRGVIFGIGKTPRSELVKDVIQFTKKYHGYLVSFGTVYNFHYHPAEGTLGHFFGFTYQCLLLWQSTTFLHTSHRDKAWVLLLETWVFIHGTFTALCQPGTTWQIFSYGFFLVFLVNQIYGTPLARRGWSIAVFYAVFAYVAYMGFHRDKRYYRMFFVPVTEYLCAGFCMGIGAVTSALVRSSVVTPRWKPVVLGAAYIVVSVTLTIGLAIMLGGHLRVYDDY
;
A
#
# COMPACT_ATOMS: atom_id res chain seq x y z
N MET A 1 12.58 16.76 -31.49
CA MET A 1 13.84 16.33 -30.87
C MET A 1 13.56 15.92 -29.42
N GLU A 2 12.63 14.98 -29.23
CA GLU A 2 12.20 14.54 -27.89
C GLU A 2 12.99 13.30 -27.48
N SER A 3 13.72 13.43 -26.37
CA SER A 3 14.58 12.39 -25.86
C SER A 3 13.74 11.17 -25.47
N THR A 4 13.92 10.07 -26.19
CA THR A 4 13.65 8.72 -25.68
C THR A 4 14.57 8.47 -24.49
N VAL A 5 14.18 8.95 -23.32
CA VAL A 5 14.80 8.54 -22.05
C VAL A 5 14.66 7.02 -22.00
N SER A 6 15.78 6.30 -21.96
CA SER A 6 15.73 4.84 -21.93
C SER A 6 14.92 4.38 -20.72
N ARG A 7 14.16 3.29 -20.86
CA ARG A 7 13.28 2.79 -19.77
C ARG A 7 14.02 2.66 -18.43
N ALA A 8 15.28 2.21 -18.48
CA ALA A 8 16.15 2.10 -17.32
C ALA A 8 16.39 3.46 -16.62
N ARG A 9 16.57 4.55 -17.39
CA ARG A 9 16.72 5.90 -16.84
C ARG A 9 15.45 6.40 -16.16
N LEU A 10 14.26 6.11 -16.73
CA LEU A 10 12.98 6.48 -16.10
C LEU A 10 12.77 5.74 -14.77
N LEU A 11 13.00 4.43 -14.74
CA LEU A 11 12.89 3.65 -13.50
C LEU A 11 13.91 4.12 -12.45
N GLY A 12 15.15 4.39 -12.88
CA GLY A 12 16.17 4.98 -12.03
C GLY A 12 15.75 6.33 -11.45
N LEU A 13 15.07 7.18 -12.22
CA LEU A 13 14.53 8.45 -11.75
C LEU A 13 13.44 8.24 -10.68
N TYR A 14 12.48 7.34 -10.91
CA TYR A 14 11.40 7.09 -9.95
C TYR A 14 11.94 6.56 -8.62
N VAL A 15 12.87 5.59 -8.68
CA VAL A 15 13.50 5.02 -7.49
C VAL A 15 14.40 6.05 -6.80
N GLY A 16 15.25 6.73 -7.56
CA GLY A 16 16.19 7.72 -7.02
C GLY A 16 15.49 8.88 -6.33
N THR A 17 14.42 9.44 -6.92
CA THR A 17 13.64 10.52 -6.30
C THR A 17 12.83 10.04 -5.09
N SER A 18 12.35 8.79 -5.09
CA SER A 18 11.65 8.22 -3.92
C SER A 18 12.59 8.03 -2.74
N LEU A 19 13.79 7.50 -2.99
CA LEU A 19 14.84 7.37 -1.97
C LEU A 19 15.29 8.74 -1.48
N ALA A 20 15.50 9.70 -2.38
CA ALA A 20 15.91 11.06 -2.01
C ALA A 20 14.88 11.73 -1.08
N PHE A 21 13.57 11.62 -1.39
CA PHE A 21 12.53 12.16 -0.51
C PHE A 21 12.54 11.48 0.86
N ALA A 22 12.63 10.15 0.92
CA ALA A 22 12.70 9.43 2.19
C ALA A 22 13.95 9.82 3.01
N THR A 23 15.10 10.04 2.35
CA THR A 23 16.30 10.57 3.00
C THR A 23 16.06 11.96 3.56
N VAL A 24 15.42 12.86 2.81
CA VAL A 24 15.07 14.20 3.29
C VAL A 24 14.16 14.12 4.52
N VAL A 25 13.13 13.25 4.50
CA VAL A 25 12.27 13.01 5.67
C VAL A 25 13.11 12.62 6.89
N VAL A 26 13.97 11.61 6.75
CA VAL A 26 14.79 11.12 7.87
C VAL A 26 15.76 12.19 8.38
N VAL A 27 16.46 12.87 7.48
CA VAL A 27 17.42 13.93 7.85
C VAL A 27 16.71 15.06 8.58
N LEU A 28 15.56 15.52 8.07
CA LEU A 28 14.79 16.59 8.70
C LEU A 28 14.13 16.15 10.02
N ALA A 29 13.78 14.87 10.16
CA ALA A 29 13.23 14.35 11.41
C ALA A 29 14.30 14.19 12.51
N LEU A 30 15.51 13.76 12.14
CA LEU A 30 16.61 13.53 13.08
C LEU A 30 17.41 14.78 13.43
N TRP A 31 17.36 15.83 12.61
CA TRP A 31 18.12 17.07 12.83
C TRP A 31 17.22 18.20 13.35
N PRO A 32 17.44 18.83 14.53
CA PRO A 32 18.52 18.65 15.50
C PRO A 32 18.08 17.84 16.75
N THR A 33 17.19 16.85 16.60
CA THR A 33 16.57 16.17 17.75
C THR A 33 17.60 15.41 18.59
N ALA A 34 17.34 15.25 19.90
CA ALA A 34 18.11 14.38 20.77
C ALA A 34 17.92 12.87 20.45
N TRP A 35 17.02 12.55 19.52
CA TRP A 35 16.71 11.19 19.10
C TRP A 35 17.57 10.79 17.90
N SER A 36 18.44 9.78 18.08
CA SER A 36 19.41 9.32 17.07
C SER A 36 19.25 7.85 16.67
N ASP A 37 18.25 7.16 17.22
CA ASP A 37 18.09 5.72 17.04
C ASP A 37 17.23 5.36 15.83
N PHE A 38 17.83 5.47 14.66
CA PHE A 38 17.23 5.12 13.37
C PHE A 38 16.61 3.70 13.33
N TYR A 39 17.14 2.75 14.12
CA TYR A 39 16.71 1.35 14.12
C TYR A 39 15.58 1.05 15.11
N ASN A 40 15.18 2.03 15.92
CA ASN A 40 14.17 1.83 16.95
C ASN A 40 12.80 2.34 16.50
N ALA A 41 11.85 1.42 16.28
CA ALA A 41 10.44 1.77 16.06
C ALA A 41 9.60 1.76 17.36
N ARG A 42 10.25 1.72 18.53
CA ARG A 42 9.64 1.77 19.87
C ARG A 42 10.19 2.94 20.67
N PRO A 43 9.89 4.17 20.26
CA PRO A 43 10.29 5.29 21.07
C PRO A 43 9.59 5.17 22.43
N GLN A 44 10.36 5.37 23.50
CA GLN A 44 9.76 5.80 24.76
C GLN A 44 9.18 7.20 24.53
N ARG A 45 8.20 7.59 25.36
CA ARG A 45 7.70 8.97 25.36
C ARG A 45 8.88 9.93 25.37
N GLY A 46 8.91 10.86 24.42
CA GLY A 46 10.09 11.66 24.17
C GLY A 46 9.84 12.77 23.18
N GLU A 47 10.85 13.63 23.04
CA GLU A 47 10.82 14.76 22.13
C GLU A 47 11.06 14.34 20.69
N MET A 48 10.24 14.84 19.76
CA MET A 48 10.33 14.60 18.32
C MET A 48 9.99 15.84 17.50
N GLY A 49 10.17 15.74 16.18
CA GLY A 49 9.92 16.84 15.24
C GLY A 49 10.71 18.11 15.61
N LEU A 50 12.04 18.00 15.67
CA LEU A 50 12.97 19.07 16.05
C LEU A 50 12.99 19.45 17.55
N GLY A 51 12.63 18.54 18.45
CA GLY A 51 12.58 18.83 19.89
C GLY A 51 11.37 19.67 20.30
N ARG A 52 10.42 19.87 19.39
CA ARG A 52 9.26 20.76 19.60
C ARG A 52 8.04 20.04 20.14
N PHE A 53 8.01 18.73 20.01
CA PHE A 53 6.81 17.94 20.22
C PHE A 53 7.07 16.77 21.15
N LEU A 54 6.09 16.45 21.99
CA LEU A 54 6.14 15.30 22.88
C LEU A 54 5.22 14.21 22.34
N ILE A 55 5.80 13.04 22.02
CA ILE A 55 5.04 11.91 21.50
C ILE A 55 4.62 10.94 22.60
N ARG A 56 3.57 10.15 22.36
CA ARG A 56 3.04 9.17 23.32
C ARG A 56 4.00 8.02 23.57
N GLY A 57 4.77 7.59 22.55
CA GLY A 57 5.66 6.43 22.65
C GLY A 57 4.90 5.10 22.56
N ALA A 58 5.57 3.98 22.79
CA ALA A 58 4.95 2.66 22.71
C ALA A 58 4.00 2.38 23.90
N ARG A 59 2.77 1.90 23.63
CA ARG A 59 1.80 1.51 24.67
C ARG A 59 2.15 0.16 25.28
N ILE A 60 2.35 0.11 26.60
CA ILE A 60 2.68 -1.11 27.33
C ILE A 60 1.65 -1.32 28.45
N VAL A 61 0.93 -2.45 28.41
CA VAL A 61 -0.01 -2.86 29.47
C VAL A 61 0.45 -4.19 30.03
N ASN A 62 0.60 -4.27 31.35
CA ASN A 62 1.07 -5.48 32.05
C ASN A 62 2.38 -6.06 31.45
N GLY A 63 3.33 -5.18 31.13
CA GLY A 63 4.63 -5.55 30.55
C GLY A 63 4.58 -6.02 29.08
N LYS A 64 3.44 -5.89 28.40
CA LYS A 64 3.28 -6.29 26.99
C LYS A 64 2.90 -5.11 26.10
N SER A 65 3.52 -5.06 24.91
CA SER A 65 3.14 -4.08 23.88
C SER A 65 1.72 -4.35 23.38
N THR A 66 0.96 -3.28 23.17
CA THR A 66 -0.40 -3.37 22.62
C THR A 66 -0.36 -3.38 21.09
N PRO A 67 -0.86 -4.42 20.41
CA PRO A 67 -0.96 -4.43 18.96
C PRO A 67 -1.82 -3.26 18.45
N PHE A 68 -1.46 -2.68 17.31
CA PHE A 68 -2.16 -1.57 16.65
C PHE A 68 -2.23 -0.26 17.47
N ALA A 69 -1.47 -0.15 18.56
CA ALA A 69 -1.33 1.08 19.33
C ALA A 69 -0.19 1.93 18.77
N TYR A 70 -0.50 2.74 17.75
CA TYR A 70 0.48 3.53 17.03
C TYR A 70 1.22 4.55 17.92
N ALA A 71 2.56 4.44 17.96
CA ALA A 71 3.41 5.16 18.93
C ALA A 71 3.70 6.62 18.55
N TRP A 72 3.70 6.92 17.25
CA TRP A 72 4.17 8.20 16.69
C TRP A 72 3.02 9.20 16.58
N ARG A 73 2.53 9.63 17.75
CA ARG A 73 1.42 10.58 17.89
C ARG A 73 1.69 11.51 19.05
N LEU A 74 1.24 12.76 18.97
CA LEU A 74 1.38 13.69 20.08
C LEU A 74 0.60 13.23 21.31
N VAL A 75 1.14 13.56 22.48
CA VAL A 75 0.42 13.41 23.76
C VAL A 75 -0.81 14.30 23.78
N HIS A 76 -0.68 15.53 23.25
CA HIS A 76 -1.76 16.51 23.16
C HIS A 76 -1.89 16.98 21.71
N PRO A 77 -2.73 16.30 20.90
CA PRO A 77 -2.95 16.71 19.52
C PRO A 77 -3.60 18.09 19.45
N SER A 78 -3.17 18.92 18.50
CA SER A 78 -3.70 20.28 18.33
C SER A 78 -4.83 20.33 17.29
N SER A 79 -5.78 21.26 17.46
CA SER A 79 -6.86 21.48 16.48
C SER A 79 -6.31 21.87 15.10
N LEU A 80 -5.22 22.63 15.06
CA LEU A 80 -4.54 22.99 13.82
C LEU A 80 -3.93 21.75 13.15
N GLY A 81 -3.24 20.89 13.91
CA GLY A 81 -2.68 19.64 13.40
C GLY A 81 -3.73 18.72 12.81
N ARG A 82 -4.86 18.53 13.52
CA ARG A 82 -6.02 17.79 13.01
C ARG A 82 -6.53 18.36 11.68
N THR A 83 -6.74 19.67 11.63
CA THR A 83 -7.27 20.37 10.45
C THR A 83 -6.32 20.25 9.27
N MET A 84 -5.00 20.38 9.50
CA MET A 84 -3.99 20.21 8.46
C MET A 84 -3.95 18.75 7.98
N ALA A 85 -3.91 17.76 8.86
CA ALA A 85 -3.88 16.35 8.47
C ALA A 85 -5.08 15.96 7.59
N TRP A 86 -6.31 16.29 8.03
CA TRP A 86 -7.52 16.01 7.26
C TRP A 86 -7.64 16.89 6.00
N GLY A 87 -7.27 18.16 6.07
CA GLY A 87 -7.31 19.07 4.93
C GLY A 87 -6.34 18.64 3.82
N GLY A 88 -5.11 18.27 4.18
CA GLY A 88 -4.12 17.70 3.27
C GLY A 88 -4.59 16.39 2.65
N TYR A 89 -5.17 15.49 3.46
CA TYR A 89 -5.78 14.25 2.97
C TYR A 89 -6.91 14.50 1.98
N MET A 90 -7.88 15.37 2.32
CA MET A 90 -9.00 15.72 1.44
C MET A 90 -8.54 16.33 0.12
N LEU A 91 -7.64 17.31 0.16
CA LEU A 91 -7.13 17.97 -1.03
C LEU A 91 -6.37 16.97 -1.93
N HIS A 92 -5.55 16.10 -1.34
CA HIS A 92 -4.81 15.08 -2.09
C HIS A 92 -5.76 14.04 -2.70
N GLN A 93 -6.70 13.52 -1.91
CA GLN A 93 -7.61 12.46 -2.32
C GLN A 93 -8.58 12.91 -3.41
N LEU A 94 -9.26 14.03 -3.16
CA LEU A 94 -10.20 14.61 -4.12
C LEU A 94 -9.48 15.10 -5.37
N GLY A 95 -8.26 15.63 -5.23
CA GLY A 95 -7.41 15.98 -6.36
C GLY A 95 -7.10 14.77 -7.26
N GLN A 96 -6.66 13.65 -6.69
CA GLN A 96 -6.38 12.45 -7.49
C GLN A 96 -7.65 11.92 -8.17
N TRP A 97 -8.77 11.84 -7.45
CA TRP A 97 -10.05 11.40 -8.01
C TRP A 97 -10.58 12.34 -9.08
N TRP A 98 -10.41 13.65 -8.92
CA TRP A 98 -10.78 14.63 -9.92
C TRP A 98 -9.96 14.45 -11.21
N ILE A 99 -8.64 14.28 -11.11
CA ILE A 99 -7.78 14.04 -12.29
C ILE A 99 -8.16 12.72 -13.00
N LEU A 100 -8.37 11.64 -12.24
CA LEU A 100 -8.75 10.33 -12.78
C LEU A 100 -10.12 10.39 -13.47
N SER A 101 -11.12 10.98 -12.80
CA SER A 101 -12.48 11.10 -13.35
C SER A 101 -12.51 12.00 -14.57
N ARG A 102 -11.77 13.12 -14.56
CA ARG A 102 -11.66 14.00 -15.72
C ARG A 102 -11.05 13.28 -16.91
N THR A 103 -10.00 12.48 -16.70
CA THR A 103 -9.36 11.72 -17.78
C THR A 103 -10.29 10.62 -18.31
N GLN A 104 -11.05 9.95 -17.44
CA GLN A 104 -12.06 8.98 -17.85
C GLN A 104 -13.20 9.62 -18.66
N GLN A 105 -13.65 10.82 -18.30
CA GLN A 105 -14.68 11.56 -19.03
C GLN A 105 -14.22 11.99 -20.43
N LEU A 106 -12.93 12.22 -20.62
CA LEU A 106 -12.33 12.49 -21.94
C LEU A 106 -12.25 11.23 -22.82
N ASN A 107 -12.69 10.06 -22.32
CA ASN A 107 -12.60 8.76 -22.99
C ASN A 107 -11.18 8.37 -23.43
N GLU A 108 -10.17 8.89 -22.72
CA GLU A 108 -8.77 8.61 -22.99
C GLU A 108 -8.42 7.20 -22.52
N SER A 109 -8.00 6.36 -23.47
CA SER A 109 -7.63 4.96 -23.24
C SER A 109 -6.33 4.56 -23.94
N LYS A 110 -5.76 5.47 -24.73
CA LYS A 110 -4.56 5.21 -25.52
C LYS A 110 -3.32 5.33 -24.64
N TRP A 111 -2.49 4.30 -24.69
CA TRP A 111 -1.20 4.28 -23.99
C TRP A 111 -0.17 5.13 -24.74
N SER A 112 0.65 5.88 -24.00
CA SER A 112 1.67 6.78 -24.53
C SER A 112 3.05 6.51 -23.94
N ASN A 113 4.12 6.78 -24.69
CA ASN A 113 5.50 6.82 -24.18
C ASN A 113 5.93 8.23 -23.73
N SER A 114 5.05 9.21 -23.91
CA SER A 114 5.24 10.59 -23.47
C SER A 114 4.17 10.95 -22.45
N TYR A 115 4.57 11.73 -21.44
CA TYR A 115 3.66 12.26 -20.44
C TYR A 115 2.67 13.23 -21.08
N ARG A 116 1.40 13.06 -20.75
CA ARG A 116 0.33 13.98 -21.17
C ARG A 116 0.01 14.93 -20.03
N TRP A 117 -0.81 15.95 -20.33
CA TRP A 117 -1.12 16.99 -19.36
C TRP A 117 -1.68 16.45 -18.04
N TRP A 118 -2.56 15.45 -18.07
CA TRP A 118 -3.09 14.83 -16.85
C TRP A 118 -2.04 14.07 -16.03
N ASN A 119 -1.00 13.53 -16.66
CA ASN A 119 0.14 12.96 -15.93
C ASN A 119 0.91 14.07 -15.20
N TRP A 120 1.11 15.22 -15.86
CA TRP A 120 1.73 16.40 -15.25
C TRP A 120 0.89 16.99 -14.11
N GLN A 121 -0.44 17.05 -14.25
CA GLN A 121 -1.33 17.44 -13.16
C GLN A 121 -1.15 16.53 -11.93
N MET A 122 -1.02 15.21 -12.15
CA MET A 122 -0.77 14.27 -11.06
C MET A 122 0.63 14.45 -10.45
N ILE A 123 1.67 14.74 -11.26
CA ILE A 123 3.00 15.12 -10.77
C ILE A 123 2.90 16.34 -9.86
N TYR A 124 2.24 17.41 -10.31
CA TYR A 124 2.16 18.66 -9.54
C TYR A 124 1.37 18.46 -8.25
N LEU A 125 0.26 17.74 -8.28
CA LEU A 125 -0.51 17.41 -7.09
C LEU A 125 0.33 16.60 -6.09
N ASN A 126 0.92 15.48 -6.53
CA ASN A 126 1.71 14.61 -5.67
C ASN A 126 2.94 15.36 -5.13
N GLY A 127 3.66 16.10 -5.99
CA GLY A 127 4.84 16.89 -5.62
C GLY A 127 4.52 18.00 -4.61
N PHE A 128 3.42 18.73 -4.82
CA PHE A 128 2.92 19.69 -3.84
C PHE A 128 2.63 19.02 -2.49
N MET A 129 2.02 17.83 -2.52
CA MET A 129 1.68 17.08 -1.30
C MET A 129 2.91 16.53 -0.56
N LEU A 130 3.98 16.18 -1.28
CA LEU A 130 5.28 15.83 -0.68
C LEU A 130 5.86 17.00 0.11
N VAL A 131 5.87 18.21 -0.48
CA VAL A 131 6.34 19.42 0.21
C VAL A 131 5.43 19.78 1.38
N TYR A 132 4.11 19.74 1.15
CA TYR A 132 3.11 19.96 2.19
C TYR A 132 3.33 19.03 3.38
N LYS A 133 3.62 17.75 3.16
CA LYS A 133 3.83 16.77 4.23
C LYS A 133 4.99 17.14 5.14
N LEU A 134 6.11 17.56 4.56
CA LEU A 134 7.27 18.03 5.32
C LEU A 134 6.90 19.25 6.15
N LEU A 135 6.28 20.26 5.54
CA LEU A 135 5.85 21.48 6.24
C LEU A 135 4.84 21.19 7.36
N GLN A 136 3.82 20.38 7.07
CA GLN A 136 2.77 20.01 8.01
C GLN A 136 3.34 19.27 9.22
N THR A 137 4.25 18.31 9.01
CA THR A 137 4.91 17.60 10.10
C THR A 137 5.79 18.55 10.93
N HIS A 138 6.50 19.49 10.31
CA HIS A 138 7.31 20.46 11.05
C HIS A 138 6.49 21.47 11.88
N LEU A 139 5.28 21.80 11.42
CA LEU A 139 4.41 22.78 12.09
C LEU A 139 3.54 22.14 13.17
N THR A 140 3.05 20.91 12.94
CA THR A 140 1.99 20.31 13.76
C THR A 140 2.21 18.84 14.10
N TYR A 141 3.23 18.22 13.52
CA TYR A 141 3.63 16.82 13.73
C TYR A 141 2.63 15.76 13.29
N ASP A 142 1.45 15.69 13.92
CA ASP A 142 0.51 14.56 13.78
C ASP A 142 0.05 14.32 12.34
N GLY A 143 -0.15 13.04 11.98
CA GLY A 143 -0.92 12.63 10.80
C GLY A 143 -2.33 12.18 11.17
N LEU A 144 -3.04 11.53 10.25
CA LEU A 144 -4.39 11.01 10.53
C LEU A 144 -4.42 9.98 11.67
N ALA A 145 -3.27 9.37 12.01
CA ALA A 145 -3.15 8.39 13.09
C ALA A 145 -3.69 8.89 14.45
N MET A 146 -3.81 10.20 14.65
CA MET A 146 -4.42 10.79 15.83
C MET A 146 -5.93 10.53 15.94
N ASP A 147 -6.65 10.35 14.83
CA ASP A 147 -8.11 10.19 14.80
C ASP A 147 -8.56 8.83 14.23
N VAL A 148 -7.67 8.07 13.59
CA VAL A 148 -8.01 6.79 12.95
C VAL A 148 -7.07 5.66 13.34
N SER A 149 -7.60 4.45 13.41
CA SER A 149 -6.86 3.26 13.85
C SER A 149 -5.73 2.86 12.90
N GLU A 150 -4.65 2.27 13.42
CA GLU A 150 -3.58 1.68 12.60
C GLU A 150 -4.09 0.51 11.75
N ALA A 151 -5.07 -0.23 12.30
CA ALA A 151 -5.68 -1.36 11.60
C ALA A 151 -6.37 -0.93 10.29
N SER A 152 -7.04 0.23 10.25
CA SER A 152 -7.67 0.73 9.03
C SER A 152 -6.65 1.18 7.98
N ALA A 153 -5.53 1.76 8.40
CA ALA A 153 -4.39 2.04 7.50
C ALA A 153 -3.87 0.75 6.87
N GLN A 154 -3.61 -0.28 7.69
CA GLN A 154 -3.19 -1.60 7.20
C GLN A 154 -4.22 -2.24 6.26
N GLY A 155 -5.52 -2.18 6.59
CA GLY A 155 -6.59 -2.71 5.75
C GLY A 155 -6.61 -2.08 4.35
N SER A 156 -6.36 -0.78 4.25
CA SER A 156 -6.28 -0.08 2.95
C SER A 156 -5.08 -0.54 2.10
N VAL A 157 -3.93 -0.86 2.72
CA VAL A 157 -2.77 -1.44 2.02
C VAL A 157 -3.09 -2.84 1.51
N ILE A 158 -3.75 -3.67 2.32
CA ILE A 158 -4.21 -5.00 1.87
C ILE A 158 -5.14 -4.86 0.67
N GLY A 159 -6.01 -3.85 0.65
CA GLY A 159 -6.83 -3.51 -0.52
C GLY A 159 -6.01 -3.30 -1.80
N ILE A 160 -4.89 -2.56 -1.73
CA ILE A 160 -3.98 -2.36 -2.86
C ILE A 160 -3.41 -3.70 -3.34
N LEU A 161 -2.91 -4.53 -2.42
CA LEU A 161 -2.29 -5.83 -2.74
C LEU A 161 -3.29 -6.79 -3.40
N VAL A 162 -4.51 -6.86 -2.86
CA VAL A 162 -5.59 -7.70 -3.42
C VAL A 162 -5.97 -7.25 -4.83
N ILE A 163 -6.11 -5.95 -5.06
CA ILE A 163 -6.39 -5.41 -6.39
C ILE A 163 -5.23 -5.68 -7.35
N ALA A 164 -3.97 -5.55 -6.90
CA ALA A 164 -2.80 -5.90 -7.71
C ALA A 164 -2.81 -7.39 -8.11
N LEU A 165 -3.14 -8.31 -7.21
CA LEU A 165 -3.31 -9.73 -7.52
C LEU A 165 -4.36 -9.97 -8.61
N ILE A 166 -5.54 -9.34 -8.50
CA ILE A 166 -6.63 -9.49 -9.50
C ILE A 166 -6.19 -8.92 -10.86
N LEU A 167 -5.55 -7.76 -10.89
CA LEU A 167 -5.03 -7.14 -12.11
C LEU A 167 -3.96 -8.00 -12.80
N ALA A 168 -3.17 -8.74 -12.02
CA ALA A 168 -2.09 -9.57 -12.51
C ALA A 168 -2.54 -10.95 -13.04
N VAL A 169 -3.78 -11.39 -12.75
CA VAL A 169 -4.30 -12.71 -13.18
C VAL A 169 -4.05 -13.00 -14.66
N PRO A 170 -4.35 -12.11 -15.63
CA PRO A 170 -4.13 -12.39 -17.05
C PRO A 170 -2.66 -12.56 -17.44
N SER A 171 -1.72 -12.06 -16.64
CA SER A 171 -0.29 -12.11 -16.90
C SER A 171 0.36 -13.36 -16.32
N ARG A 172 0.07 -13.66 -15.04
CA ARG A 172 0.79 -14.68 -14.27
C ARG A 172 -0.10 -15.73 -13.61
N GLY A 173 -1.41 -15.67 -13.79
CA GLY A 173 -2.37 -16.61 -13.23
C GLY A 173 -2.81 -16.22 -11.82
N VAL A 174 -3.72 -17.01 -11.26
CA VAL A 174 -4.20 -16.88 -9.89
C VAL A 174 -3.13 -17.36 -8.92
N ILE A 175 -2.60 -18.57 -9.11
CA ILE A 175 -1.56 -19.17 -8.27
C ILE A 175 -0.75 -20.18 -9.08
N PHE A 176 0.54 -20.30 -8.83
CA PHE A 176 1.46 -21.22 -9.50
C PHE A 176 1.49 -21.12 -11.04
N GLY A 177 1.15 -19.96 -11.61
CA GLY A 177 1.01 -19.83 -13.07
C GLY A 177 -0.32 -20.32 -13.64
N ILE A 178 -1.20 -20.89 -12.81
CA ILE A 178 -2.48 -21.50 -13.20
C ILE A 178 -3.58 -20.45 -13.24
N GLY A 179 -4.55 -20.61 -14.16
CA GLY A 179 -5.75 -19.76 -14.20
C GLY A 179 -5.56 -18.42 -14.92
N LYS A 180 -4.56 -18.31 -15.80
CA LYS A 180 -4.30 -17.09 -16.61
C LYS A 180 -5.47 -16.65 -17.49
N THR A 181 -6.24 -17.60 -17.97
CA THR A 181 -7.36 -17.37 -18.90
C THR A 181 -8.66 -17.76 -18.20
N PRO A 182 -9.36 -16.81 -17.54
CA PRO A 182 -10.64 -17.10 -16.94
C PRO A 182 -11.63 -17.57 -18.00
N ARG A 183 -12.26 -18.73 -17.76
CA ARG A 183 -13.29 -19.28 -18.66
C ARG A 183 -14.65 -18.61 -18.48
N SER A 184 -14.96 -18.19 -17.25
CA SER A 184 -16.23 -17.54 -16.91
C SER A 184 -16.26 -16.09 -17.39
N GLU A 185 -17.31 -15.72 -18.14
CA GLU A 185 -17.58 -14.33 -18.55
C GLU A 185 -17.77 -13.40 -17.35
N LEU A 186 -18.37 -13.90 -16.26
CA LEU A 186 -18.55 -13.12 -15.03
C LEU A 186 -17.19 -12.70 -14.45
N VAL A 187 -16.22 -13.62 -14.44
CA VAL A 187 -14.86 -13.35 -13.95
C VAL A 187 -14.12 -12.37 -14.87
N LYS A 188 -14.31 -12.49 -16.20
CA LYS A 188 -13.75 -11.52 -17.15
C LYS A 188 -14.28 -10.11 -16.88
N ASP A 189 -15.57 -9.96 -16.61
CA ASP A 189 -16.17 -8.67 -16.26
C ASP A 189 -15.52 -8.07 -15.00
N VAL A 190 -15.30 -8.87 -13.95
CA VAL A 190 -14.64 -8.41 -12.72
C VAL A 190 -13.24 -7.87 -13.01
N ILE A 191 -12.44 -8.60 -13.80
CA ILE A 191 -11.09 -8.16 -14.17
C ILE A 191 -11.13 -6.87 -14.99
N GLN A 192 -12.06 -6.75 -15.95
CA GLN A 192 -12.21 -5.54 -16.76
C GLN A 192 -12.67 -4.34 -15.93
N PHE A 193 -13.63 -4.54 -15.04
CA PHE A 193 -14.08 -3.52 -14.09
C PHE A 193 -12.91 -3.07 -13.20
N THR A 194 -12.15 -4.02 -12.65
CA THR A 194 -10.97 -3.72 -11.82
C THR A 194 -9.94 -2.93 -12.63
N LYS A 195 -9.60 -3.34 -13.85
CA LYS A 195 -8.70 -2.58 -14.73
C LYS A 195 -9.16 -1.14 -14.96
N LYS A 196 -10.47 -0.93 -15.11
CA LYS A 196 -11.04 0.41 -15.35
C LYS A 196 -11.07 1.29 -14.10
N TYR A 197 -11.34 0.73 -12.92
CA TYR A 197 -11.64 1.50 -11.71
C TYR A 197 -10.64 1.37 -10.56
N HIS A 198 -9.62 0.49 -10.67
CA HIS A 198 -8.64 0.27 -9.59
C HIS A 198 -7.98 1.56 -9.11
N GLY A 199 -7.76 2.55 -9.99
CA GLY A 199 -7.12 3.81 -9.64
C GLY A 199 -7.80 4.55 -8.49
N TYR A 200 -9.12 4.42 -8.32
CA TYR A 200 -9.84 5.07 -7.21
C TYR A 200 -9.57 4.40 -5.86
N LEU A 201 -9.59 3.07 -5.79
CA LEU A 201 -9.28 2.32 -4.56
C LEU A 201 -7.79 2.40 -4.23
N VAL A 202 -6.93 2.25 -5.24
CA VAL A 202 -5.47 2.32 -5.05
C VAL A 202 -5.04 3.71 -4.63
N SER A 203 -5.61 4.78 -5.22
CA SER A 203 -5.35 6.14 -4.74
C SER A 203 -5.85 6.35 -3.31
N PHE A 204 -7.03 5.81 -2.94
CA PHE A 204 -7.50 5.84 -1.56
C PHE A 204 -6.48 5.25 -0.59
N GLY A 205 -6.05 4.00 -0.79
CA GLY A 205 -5.06 3.38 0.09
C GLY A 205 -3.73 4.13 0.09
N THR A 206 -3.28 4.59 -1.08
CA THR A 206 -2.00 5.30 -1.22
C THR A 206 -2.06 6.64 -0.48
N VAL A 207 -3.04 7.49 -0.76
CA VAL A 207 -3.16 8.83 -0.17
C VAL A 207 -3.49 8.77 1.33
N TYR A 208 -4.32 7.80 1.74
CA TYR A 208 -4.65 7.59 3.15
C TYR A 208 -3.41 7.25 3.98
N ASN A 209 -2.59 6.29 3.55
CA ASN A 209 -1.35 5.95 4.28
C ASN A 209 -0.32 7.08 4.26
N PHE A 210 -0.20 7.83 3.15
CA PHE A 210 0.69 8.99 3.09
C PHE A 210 0.37 10.05 4.15
N HIS A 211 -0.90 10.31 4.37
CA HIS A 211 -1.36 11.28 5.38
C HIS A 211 -1.55 10.68 6.77
N TYR A 212 -1.62 9.35 6.89
CA TYR A 212 -1.72 8.64 8.16
C TYR A 212 -0.50 8.85 9.06
N HIS A 213 0.69 8.59 8.52
CA HIS A 213 1.93 8.65 9.29
C HIS A 213 2.50 10.06 9.35
N PRO A 214 2.98 10.57 10.50
CA PRO A 214 3.87 11.74 10.52
C PRO A 214 5.17 11.45 9.76
N ALA A 215 5.87 12.49 9.31
CA ALA A 215 7.18 12.34 8.65
C ALA A 215 8.28 12.09 9.70
N GLU A 216 8.69 10.83 9.85
CA GLU A 216 9.54 10.40 10.97
C GLU A 216 10.87 9.73 10.60
N GLY A 217 11.81 9.77 11.55
CA GLY A 217 13.22 9.46 11.36
C GLY A 217 13.64 8.01 11.58
N THR A 218 12.76 7.03 11.41
CA THR A 218 13.08 5.59 11.63
C THR A 218 13.36 4.86 10.32
N LEU A 219 14.01 3.68 10.39
CA LEU A 219 14.17 2.76 9.26
C LEU A 219 12.83 2.31 8.65
N GLY A 220 11.81 2.06 9.49
CA GLY A 220 10.47 1.71 9.02
C GLY A 220 9.84 2.82 8.18
N HIS A 221 9.90 4.06 8.68
CA HIS A 221 9.46 5.26 7.97
C HIS A 221 10.28 5.52 6.69
N PHE A 222 11.60 5.32 6.69
CA PHE A 222 12.42 5.46 5.50
C PHE A 222 11.93 4.56 4.35
N PHE A 223 11.79 3.26 4.60
CA PHE A 223 11.28 2.33 3.59
C PHE A 223 9.81 2.56 3.27
N GLY A 224 9.02 3.02 4.25
CA GLY A 224 7.61 3.38 4.09
C GLY A 224 7.41 4.57 3.17
N PHE A 225 8.09 5.69 3.42
CA PHE A 225 8.06 6.88 2.54
C PHE A 225 8.67 6.60 1.18
N THR A 226 9.71 5.77 1.09
CA THR A 226 10.19 5.32 -0.21
C THR A 226 9.09 4.58 -0.96
N TYR A 227 8.40 3.64 -0.31
CA TYR A 227 7.31 2.90 -0.94
C TYR A 227 6.16 3.80 -1.38
N GLN A 228 5.80 4.72 -0.49
CA GLN A 228 4.73 5.67 -0.69
C GLN A 228 5.00 6.56 -1.91
N CYS A 229 6.23 7.04 -2.09
CA CYS A 229 6.66 7.77 -3.27
C CYS A 229 6.64 6.90 -4.54
N LEU A 230 7.06 5.63 -4.46
CA LEU A 230 6.97 4.71 -5.58
C LEU A 230 5.51 4.49 -6.03
N LEU A 231 4.56 4.35 -5.09
CA LEU A 231 3.13 4.24 -5.40
C LEU A 231 2.54 5.54 -5.95
N LEU A 232 2.99 6.72 -5.48
CA LEU A 232 2.61 8.00 -6.07
C LEU A 232 3.18 8.17 -7.50
N TRP A 233 4.37 7.66 -7.79
CA TRP A 233 4.85 7.55 -9.17
C TRP A 233 3.97 6.63 -10.01
N GLN A 234 3.49 5.51 -9.45
CA GLN A 234 2.53 4.66 -10.13
C GLN A 234 1.21 5.40 -10.42
N SER A 235 0.70 6.21 -9.49
CA SER A 235 -0.51 7.00 -9.72
C SER A 235 -0.30 8.06 -10.79
N THR A 236 0.90 8.65 -10.90
CA THR A 236 1.28 9.60 -11.94
C THR A 236 1.34 9.00 -13.34
N THR A 237 1.71 7.72 -13.48
CA THR A 237 2.01 7.09 -14.77
C THR A 237 0.77 6.51 -15.48
N PHE A 238 -0.44 6.71 -14.98
CA PHE A 238 -1.65 6.19 -15.65
C PHE A 238 -1.72 6.58 -17.14
N LEU A 239 -2.06 5.60 -18.00
CA LEU A 239 -1.99 5.71 -19.47
C LEU A 239 -0.59 5.94 -20.08
N HIS A 240 0.47 5.94 -19.28
CA HIS A 240 1.85 5.91 -19.74
C HIS A 240 2.39 4.46 -19.75
N THR A 241 3.22 4.10 -20.73
CA THR A 241 3.70 2.71 -20.88
C THR A 241 4.48 2.19 -19.67
N SER A 242 5.14 3.07 -18.91
CA SER A 242 5.86 2.71 -17.67
C SER A 242 4.95 2.15 -16.57
N HIS A 243 3.67 2.54 -16.51
CA HIS A 243 2.71 2.04 -15.51
C HIS A 243 2.47 0.53 -15.58
N ARG A 244 2.72 -0.07 -16.75
CA ARG A 244 2.60 -1.51 -17.00
C ARG A 244 3.95 -2.17 -17.27
N ASP A 245 5.05 -1.47 -17.01
CA ASP A 245 6.37 -2.07 -17.11
C ASP A 245 6.50 -3.19 -16.09
N LYS A 246 6.96 -4.37 -16.54
CA LYS A 246 6.97 -5.57 -15.70
C LYS A 246 7.97 -5.49 -14.56
N ALA A 247 9.12 -4.84 -14.77
CA ALA A 247 10.13 -4.69 -13.73
C ALA A 247 9.66 -3.65 -12.69
N TRP A 248 9.05 -2.56 -13.16
CA TRP A 248 8.44 -1.55 -12.30
C TRP A 248 7.33 -2.12 -11.42
N VAL A 249 6.34 -2.81 -12.02
CA VAL A 249 5.23 -3.40 -11.26
C VAL A 249 5.74 -4.46 -10.28
N LEU A 250 6.70 -5.29 -10.69
CA LEU A 250 7.31 -6.27 -9.78
C LEU A 250 8.01 -5.58 -8.60
N LEU A 251 8.73 -4.47 -8.84
CA LEU A 251 9.35 -3.68 -7.77
C LEU A 251 8.28 -3.17 -6.79
N LEU A 252 7.19 -2.58 -7.28
CA LEU A 252 6.10 -2.09 -6.43
C LEU A 252 5.46 -3.20 -5.59
N GLU A 253 5.23 -4.38 -6.18
CA GLU A 253 4.64 -5.51 -5.47
C GLU A 253 5.59 -6.19 -4.48
N THR A 254 6.91 -6.09 -4.70
CA THR A 254 7.92 -6.71 -3.82
C THR A 254 8.52 -5.74 -2.81
N TRP A 255 8.33 -4.43 -2.97
CA TRP A 255 8.80 -3.45 -1.98
C TRP A 255 8.09 -3.61 -0.63
N VAL A 256 6.84 -4.08 -0.62
CA VAL A 256 6.11 -4.38 0.62
C VAL A 256 6.82 -5.45 1.46
N PHE A 257 7.53 -6.40 0.83
CA PHE A 257 8.39 -7.35 1.56
C PHE A 257 9.51 -6.61 2.29
N ILE A 258 10.19 -5.68 1.63
CA ILE A 258 11.29 -4.89 2.21
C ILE A 258 10.74 -4.04 3.36
N HIS A 259 9.77 -3.19 3.06
CA HIS A 259 9.18 -2.28 4.05
C HIS A 259 8.55 -3.02 5.22
N GLY A 260 7.69 -4.01 4.97
CA GLY A 260 7.01 -4.78 6.01
C GLY A 260 7.97 -5.58 6.89
N THR A 261 9.04 -6.14 6.30
CA THR A 261 10.09 -6.84 7.07
C THR A 261 10.83 -5.88 7.98
N PHE A 262 11.34 -4.76 7.47
CA PHE A 262 12.12 -3.82 8.28
C PHE A 262 11.27 -3.14 9.36
N THR A 263 10.03 -2.74 9.04
CA THR A 263 9.11 -2.20 10.04
C THR A 263 8.89 -3.19 11.19
N ALA A 264 8.65 -4.47 10.87
CA ALA A 264 8.41 -5.49 11.87
C ALA A 264 9.67 -5.90 12.66
N LEU A 265 10.85 -5.86 12.04
CA LEU A 265 12.13 -6.07 12.74
C LEU A 265 12.44 -4.95 13.74
N CYS A 266 11.98 -3.73 13.45
CA CYS A 266 12.11 -2.60 14.38
C CYS A 266 11.06 -2.65 15.52
N GLN A 267 10.12 -3.60 15.49
CA GLN A 267 9.07 -3.84 16.49
C GLN A 267 9.39 -5.06 17.39
N PRO A 268 8.71 -5.23 18.55
CA PRO A 268 8.91 -6.39 19.42
C PRO A 268 8.39 -7.69 18.87
N GLY A 269 9.11 -8.75 19.25
CA GLY A 269 8.68 -10.12 19.06
C GLY A 269 9.04 -10.67 17.68
N THR A 270 8.32 -11.70 17.31
CA THR A 270 8.59 -12.50 16.10
C THR A 270 7.58 -12.25 15.00
N THR A 271 6.91 -11.10 15.03
CA THR A 271 5.93 -10.66 14.01
C THR A 271 6.57 -10.45 12.64
N TRP A 272 7.88 -10.16 12.58
CA TRP A 272 8.62 -10.07 11.32
C TRP A 272 8.53 -11.35 10.47
N GLN A 273 8.34 -12.52 11.10
CA GLN A 273 8.14 -13.79 10.39
C GLN A 273 6.86 -13.78 9.56
N ILE A 274 5.82 -13.06 9.99
CA ILE A 274 4.55 -12.93 9.26
C ILE A 274 4.78 -12.16 7.97
N PHE A 275 5.40 -10.98 8.05
CA PHE A 275 5.58 -10.11 6.88
C PHE A 275 6.68 -10.62 5.96
N SER A 276 7.84 -11.00 6.50
CA SER A 276 8.97 -11.45 5.69
C SER A 276 8.65 -12.75 4.95
N TYR A 277 8.33 -13.82 5.68
CA TYR A 277 8.03 -15.11 5.06
C TYR A 277 6.71 -15.10 4.30
N GLY A 278 5.71 -14.35 4.79
CA GLY A 278 4.43 -14.21 4.11
C GLY A 278 4.55 -13.57 2.74
N PHE A 279 5.18 -12.39 2.63
CA PHE A 279 5.34 -11.73 1.32
C PHE A 279 6.29 -12.48 0.40
N PHE A 280 7.33 -13.14 0.93
CA PHE A 280 8.19 -13.99 0.12
C PHE A 280 7.42 -15.19 -0.43
N LEU A 281 6.55 -15.81 0.38
CA LEU A 281 5.70 -16.90 -0.07
C LEU A 281 4.72 -16.42 -1.16
N VAL A 282 4.11 -15.24 -1.00
CA VAL A 282 3.30 -14.61 -2.07
C VAL A 282 4.11 -14.48 -3.37
N PHE A 283 5.36 -13.99 -3.28
CA PHE A 283 6.27 -13.92 -4.43
C PHE A 283 6.47 -15.28 -5.12
N LEU A 284 6.73 -16.34 -4.34
CA LEU A 284 6.96 -17.69 -4.87
C LEU A 284 5.73 -18.29 -5.54
N VAL A 285 4.54 -18.05 -4.99
CA VAL A 285 3.30 -18.65 -5.51
C VAL A 285 2.63 -17.80 -6.59
N ASN A 286 3.01 -16.52 -6.74
CA ASN A 286 2.34 -15.59 -7.64
C ASN A 286 3.32 -14.76 -8.50
N GLN A 287 4.05 -13.80 -7.92
CA GLN A 287 4.83 -12.80 -8.67
C GLN A 287 5.92 -13.44 -9.55
N ILE A 288 6.59 -14.50 -9.10
CA ILE A 288 7.69 -15.16 -9.83
C ILE A 288 7.26 -15.63 -11.24
N TYR A 289 5.99 -16.03 -11.40
CA TYR A 289 5.41 -16.50 -12.66
C TYR A 289 5.21 -15.39 -13.71
N GLY A 290 5.35 -14.13 -13.32
CA GLY A 290 5.41 -12.98 -14.22
C GLY A 290 6.81 -12.69 -14.76
N THR A 291 7.83 -13.37 -14.25
CA THR A 291 9.24 -13.10 -14.55
C THR A 291 9.85 -14.09 -15.53
N PRO A 292 10.99 -13.77 -16.17
CA PRO A 292 11.73 -14.74 -16.98
C PRO A 292 12.24 -15.96 -16.19
N LEU A 293 12.36 -15.85 -14.85
CA LEU A 293 12.83 -16.95 -14.00
C LEU A 293 11.88 -18.15 -14.10
N ALA A 294 10.58 -17.92 -14.10
CA ALA A 294 9.61 -19.00 -14.17
C ALA A 294 9.64 -19.82 -15.48
N ARG A 295 10.37 -19.36 -16.51
CA ARG A 295 10.61 -20.15 -17.73
C ARG A 295 11.64 -21.26 -17.52
N ARG A 296 12.47 -21.15 -16.49
CA ARG A 296 13.50 -22.14 -16.12
C ARG A 296 13.02 -22.86 -14.86
N GLY A 297 12.46 -24.06 -15.02
CA GLY A 297 11.89 -24.83 -13.91
C GLY A 297 12.84 -25.03 -12.72
N TRP A 298 14.14 -25.22 -12.97
CA TRP A 298 15.15 -25.33 -11.92
C TRP A 298 15.31 -24.06 -11.09
N SER A 299 15.11 -22.87 -11.68
CA SER A 299 15.26 -21.62 -10.93
C SER A 299 14.14 -21.47 -9.91
N ILE A 300 12.91 -21.84 -10.27
CA ILE A 300 11.80 -21.93 -9.33
C ILE A 300 12.18 -22.89 -8.19
N ALA A 301 12.65 -24.10 -8.51
CA ALA A 301 13.06 -25.08 -7.50
C ALA A 301 14.13 -24.53 -6.54
N VAL A 302 15.12 -23.78 -7.04
CA VAL A 302 16.13 -23.10 -6.22
C VAL A 302 15.49 -22.09 -5.27
N PHE A 303 14.58 -21.24 -5.76
CA PHE A 303 13.88 -20.26 -4.93
C PHE A 303 13.05 -20.92 -3.82
N TYR A 304 12.34 -22.01 -4.14
CA TYR A 304 11.61 -22.80 -3.14
C TYR A 304 12.55 -23.47 -2.13
N ALA A 305 13.67 -24.05 -2.58
CA ALA A 305 14.65 -24.71 -1.71
C ALA A 305 15.31 -23.71 -0.75
N VAL A 306 15.73 -22.54 -1.26
CA VAL A 306 16.27 -21.44 -0.45
C VAL A 306 15.25 -20.97 0.57
N PHE A 307 14.00 -20.77 0.17
CA PHE A 307 12.95 -20.38 1.10
C PHE A 307 12.68 -21.44 2.17
N ALA A 308 12.56 -22.71 1.79
CA ALA A 308 12.35 -23.80 2.73
C ALA A 308 13.49 -23.88 3.75
N TYR A 309 14.74 -23.74 3.30
CA TYR A 309 15.90 -23.70 4.19
C TYR A 309 15.88 -22.49 5.13
N VAL A 310 15.68 -21.28 4.61
CA VAL A 310 15.65 -20.05 5.43
C VAL A 310 14.48 -20.06 6.42
N ALA A 311 13.30 -20.53 6.00
CA ALA A 311 12.13 -20.67 6.87
C ALA A 311 12.37 -21.75 7.93
N TYR A 312 12.96 -22.90 7.57
CA TYR A 312 13.35 -23.93 8.54
C TYR A 312 14.29 -23.38 9.61
N MET A 313 15.33 -22.64 9.20
CA MET A 313 16.28 -22.02 10.13
C MET A 313 15.62 -20.97 11.03
N GLY A 314 14.77 -20.11 10.46
CA GLY A 314 14.10 -19.05 11.23
C GLY A 314 13.00 -19.54 12.17
N PHE A 315 12.34 -20.66 11.85
CA PHE A 315 11.34 -21.28 12.71
C PHE A 315 11.89 -22.38 13.61
N HIS A 316 13.17 -22.74 13.50
CA HIS A 316 13.77 -23.84 14.27
C HIS A 316 13.48 -23.73 15.78
N ARG A 317 13.48 -22.51 16.32
CA ARG A 317 13.16 -22.24 17.73
C ARG A 317 11.68 -21.91 17.99
N ASP A 318 11.03 -21.13 17.11
CA ASP A 318 9.67 -20.61 17.35
C ASP A 318 8.58 -21.66 17.01
N LYS A 319 8.85 -22.63 16.11
CA LYS A 319 7.91 -23.69 15.64
C LYS A 319 6.51 -23.20 15.17
N ARG A 320 6.24 -21.89 15.18
CA ARG A 320 4.99 -21.26 14.71
C ARG A 320 4.97 -21.07 13.20
N TYR A 321 5.15 -22.17 12.47
CA TYR A 321 5.19 -22.18 11.00
C TYR A 321 3.95 -21.55 10.35
N TYR A 322 2.79 -21.60 11.02
CA TYR A 322 1.56 -20.97 10.54
C TYR A 322 1.71 -19.47 10.23
N ARG A 323 2.71 -18.80 10.82
CA ARG A 323 2.96 -17.37 10.60
C ARG A 323 3.27 -17.00 9.15
N MET A 324 3.97 -17.86 8.41
CA MET A 324 4.29 -17.59 7.00
C MET A 324 3.07 -17.65 6.09
N PHE A 325 1.95 -18.20 6.57
CA PHE A 325 0.73 -18.32 5.78
C PHE A 325 -0.27 -17.17 5.98
N PHE A 326 -0.14 -16.32 7.01
CA PHE A 326 -1.13 -15.26 7.27
C PHE A 326 -1.31 -14.33 6.07
N VAL A 327 -0.22 -13.79 5.54
CA VAL A 327 -0.26 -12.85 4.42
C VAL A 327 -0.88 -13.50 3.17
N PRO A 328 -0.34 -14.62 2.63
CA PRO A 328 -0.92 -15.22 1.43
C PRO A 328 -2.36 -15.68 1.63
N VAL A 329 -2.68 -16.34 2.75
CA VAL A 329 -4.06 -16.79 3.01
C VAL A 329 -5.01 -15.59 3.04
N THR A 330 -4.64 -14.51 3.74
CA THR A 330 -5.47 -13.29 3.80
C THR A 330 -5.65 -12.69 2.40
N GLU A 331 -4.57 -12.48 1.65
CA GLU A 331 -4.65 -11.90 0.31
C GLU A 331 -5.52 -12.74 -0.65
N TYR A 332 -5.37 -14.07 -0.65
CA TYR A 332 -6.16 -14.96 -1.51
C TYR A 332 -7.63 -15.05 -1.08
N LEU A 333 -7.93 -15.05 0.22
CA LEU A 333 -9.31 -15.01 0.70
C LEU A 333 -9.99 -13.71 0.30
N CYS A 334 -9.29 -12.58 0.43
CA CYS A 334 -9.79 -11.27 0.00
C CYS A 334 -9.96 -11.19 -1.51
N ALA A 335 -9.01 -11.71 -2.29
CA ALA A 335 -9.15 -11.79 -3.74
C ALA A 335 -10.34 -12.66 -4.14
N GLY A 336 -10.53 -13.82 -3.48
CA GLY A 336 -11.70 -14.67 -3.66
C GLY A 336 -13.01 -13.96 -3.35
N PHE A 337 -13.06 -13.21 -2.24
CA PHE A 337 -14.21 -12.38 -1.87
C PHE A 337 -14.54 -11.33 -2.95
N CYS A 338 -13.55 -10.55 -3.40
CA CYS A 338 -13.73 -9.55 -4.46
C CYS A 338 -14.25 -10.18 -5.75
N MET A 339 -13.68 -11.34 -6.13
CA MET A 339 -14.08 -12.07 -7.33
C MET A 339 -15.49 -12.64 -7.20
N GLY A 340 -15.87 -13.14 -6.02
CA GLY A 340 -17.20 -13.65 -5.72
C GLY A 340 -18.27 -12.56 -5.79
N ILE A 341 -18.09 -11.46 -5.05
CA ILE A 341 -19.03 -10.32 -5.08
C ILE A 341 -19.13 -9.73 -6.49
N GLY A 342 -17.98 -9.56 -7.15
CA GLY A 342 -17.93 -9.07 -8.52
C GLY A 342 -18.66 -9.99 -9.51
N ALA A 343 -18.52 -11.31 -9.38
CA ALA A 343 -19.20 -12.28 -10.24
C ALA A 343 -20.72 -12.26 -10.01
N VAL A 344 -21.17 -12.19 -8.76
CA VAL A 344 -22.60 -12.03 -8.40
C VAL A 344 -23.15 -10.73 -8.99
N THR A 345 -22.40 -9.64 -8.86
CA THR A 345 -22.80 -8.32 -9.40
C THR A 345 -22.87 -8.35 -10.93
N SER A 346 -21.89 -8.97 -11.60
CA SER A 346 -21.93 -9.19 -13.05
C SER A 346 -23.16 -10.01 -13.46
N ALA A 347 -23.47 -11.09 -12.76
CA ALA A 347 -24.65 -11.90 -13.05
C ALA A 347 -25.95 -11.11 -12.89
N LEU A 348 -26.08 -10.33 -11.81
CA LEU A 348 -27.24 -9.45 -11.57
C LEU A 348 -27.39 -8.40 -12.67
N VAL A 349 -26.30 -7.74 -13.07
CA VAL A 349 -26.30 -6.68 -14.10
C VAL A 349 -26.56 -7.24 -15.50
N ARG A 350 -26.21 -8.51 -15.75
CA ARG A 350 -26.52 -9.23 -16.99
C ARG A 350 -27.96 -9.76 -17.03
N SER A 351 -28.57 -10.01 -15.87
CA SER A 351 -29.96 -10.46 -15.78
C SER A 351 -30.95 -9.38 -16.21
N SER A 352 -32.18 -9.80 -16.51
CA SER A 352 -33.32 -8.89 -16.76
C SER A 352 -33.87 -8.24 -15.48
N VAL A 353 -33.44 -8.68 -14.29
CA VAL A 353 -33.93 -8.20 -13.00
C VAL A 353 -33.54 -6.74 -12.76
N VAL A 354 -32.32 -6.35 -13.13
CA VAL A 354 -31.82 -4.99 -12.94
C VAL A 354 -32.00 -4.18 -14.22
N THR A 355 -32.95 -3.23 -14.19
CA THR A 355 -33.20 -2.36 -15.35
C THR A 355 -31.97 -1.47 -15.64
N PRO A 356 -31.76 -1.03 -16.90
CA PRO A 356 -30.57 -0.26 -17.29
C PRO A 356 -30.27 0.97 -16.41
N ARG A 357 -31.31 1.66 -15.93
CA ARG A 357 -31.20 2.82 -15.04
C ARG A 357 -30.52 2.48 -13.70
N TRP A 358 -30.73 1.28 -13.17
CA TRP A 358 -30.22 0.87 -11.85
C TRP A 358 -28.84 0.18 -11.91
N LYS A 359 -28.38 -0.24 -13.09
CA LYS A 359 -27.06 -0.92 -13.25
C LYS A 359 -25.89 -0.13 -12.64
N PRO A 360 -25.75 1.21 -12.86
CA PRO A 360 -24.67 1.97 -12.26
C PRO A 360 -24.75 2.01 -10.73
N VAL A 361 -25.96 2.06 -10.17
CA VAL A 361 -26.19 2.08 -8.71
C VAL A 361 -25.78 0.75 -8.10
N VAL A 362 -26.16 -0.37 -8.70
CA VAL A 362 -25.78 -1.71 -8.24
C VAL A 362 -24.26 -1.91 -8.30
N LEU A 363 -23.62 -1.48 -9.39
CA LEU A 363 -22.16 -1.52 -9.53
C LEU A 363 -21.46 -0.64 -8.48
N GLY A 364 -21.95 0.58 -8.27
CA GLY A 364 -21.43 1.50 -7.26
C GLY A 364 -21.56 0.95 -5.85
N ALA A 365 -22.72 0.39 -5.51
CA ALA A 365 -22.96 -0.24 -4.22
C ALA A 365 -22.02 -1.42 -3.98
N ALA A 366 -21.87 -2.33 -4.96
CA ALA A 366 -20.94 -3.45 -4.86
C ALA A 366 -19.49 -2.99 -4.68
N TYR A 367 -19.07 -1.97 -5.42
CA TYR A 367 -17.74 -1.38 -5.29
C TYR A 367 -17.49 -0.80 -3.90
N ILE A 368 -18.46 -0.06 -3.35
CA ILE A 368 -18.39 0.49 -1.99
C ILE A 368 -18.31 -0.63 -0.96
N VAL A 369 -19.19 -1.64 -1.05
CA VAL A 369 -19.18 -2.79 -0.13
C VAL A 369 -17.84 -3.50 -0.14
N VAL A 370 -17.27 -3.78 -1.32
CA VAL A 370 -15.94 -4.41 -1.43
C VAL A 370 -14.87 -3.52 -0.80
N SER A 371 -14.85 -2.22 -1.12
CA SER A 371 -13.85 -1.28 -0.61
C SER A 371 -13.91 -1.14 0.91
N VAL A 372 -15.11 -1.02 1.47
CA VAL A 372 -15.34 -0.93 2.93
C VAL A 372 -14.99 -2.25 3.60
N THR A 373 -15.37 -3.39 3.04
CA THR A 373 -15.08 -4.71 3.64
C THR A 373 -13.57 -4.99 3.65
N LEU A 374 -12.86 -4.68 2.57
CA LEU A 374 -11.40 -4.82 2.51
C LEU A 374 -10.71 -3.87 3.51
N THR A 375 -11.20 -2.64 3.66
CA THR A 375 -10.53 -1.66 4.51
C THR A 375 -10.89 -1.85 5.99
N ILE A 376 -12.19 -1.83 6.30
CA ILE A 376 -12.71 -1.84 7.68
C ILE A 376 -12.92 -3.27 8.18
N GLY A 377 -13.45 -4.16 7.36
CA GLY A 377 -13.69 -5.56 7.75
C GLY A 377 -12.39 -6.28 8.10
N LEU A 378 -11.35 -6.13 7.28
CA LEU A 378 -10.02 -6.69 7.60
C LEU A 378 -9.36 -5.98 8.76
N ALA A 379 -9.50 -4.66 8.88
CA ALA A 379 -8.98 -3.94 10.03
C ALA A 379 -9.59 -4.48 11.34
N ILE A 380 -10.89 -4.77 11.35
CA ILE A 380 -11.55 -5.37 12.52
C ILE A 380 -11.06 -6.79 12.77
N MET A 381 -10.89 -7.60 11.72
CA MET A 381 -10.39 -8.97 11.86
C MET A 381 -8.96 -9.00 12.43
N LEU A 382 -8.11 -8.07 12.02
CA LEU A 382 -6.70 -8.03 12.42
C LEU A 382 -6.49 -7.32 13.77
N GLY A 383 -7.13 -6.16 13.96
CA GLY A 383 -6.93 -5.28 15.11
C GLY A 383 -8.01 -5.37 16.18
N GLY A 384 -9.07 -6.13 15.97
CA GLY A 384 -10.24 -6.18 16.85
C GLY A 384 -11.09 -4.92 16.72
N HIS A 385 -11.48 -4.31 17.84
CA HIS A 385 -12.19 -3.03 17.78
C HIS A 385 -11.28 -1.94 17.22
N LEU A 386 -11.76 -1.22 16.21
CA LEU A 386 -11.05 -0.07 15.66
C LEU A 386 -10.99 1.03 16.72
N ARG A 387 -9.87 1.06 17.44
CA ARG A 387 -9.65 1.96 18.55
C ARG A 387 -8.39 2.76 18.31
N VAL A 388 -8.53 4.05 18.53
CA VAL A 388 -7.41 4.95 18.78
C VAL A 388 -7.15 4.87 20.27
N TYR A 389 -5.98 4.38 20.67
CA TYR A 389 -5.60 4.31 22.08
C TYR A 389 -5.18 5.70 22.55
N ASP A 390 -5.63 6.14 23.72
CA ASP A 390 -5.21 7.43 24.30
C ASP A 390 -4.68 7.28 25.73
N ASP A 391 -4.83 6.10 26.30
CA ASP A 391 -4.35 5.65 27.60
C ASP A 391 -2.99 4.95 27.42
N TYR A 392 -1.90 5.73 27.46
CA TYR A 392 -0.52 5.26 27.30
C TYR A 392 0.21 5.17 28.62
#